data_AF-A0A9N9FWE1-F1
#
_entry.id   AF-A0A9N9FWE1-F1
#
_cell.length_a   1.000
_cell.length_b   1.000
_cell.length_c   1.000
_cell.angle_alpha   90.00
_cell.angle_beta   90.00
_cell.angle_gamma   90.00
#
_symmetry.space_group_name_H-M   'P 1'
#
loop_
_entity.id
_entity.type
_entity.pdbx_description
1 polymer ?
#
loop_
_entity_poly.entity_id
_entity_poly.type
_entity_poly.pdbx_seq_one_letter_code
_entity_poly.pdbx_strand_id
1 'polypeptide(L)'
;MKKQWRELSILKQNFLIQIRQLSTNHPKNHFLTKPNWSVKFLLPSTTASNDIIIDDKALSHLLRLSSLRMPSDDAAKKRLVSDINTLCNFVKHIQEVDVENVEPLRSIWPRNTSLMTREDIEKEDISGEELLKCAEKTHGKFYVVDNPKTS
;
A
#
# COMPACT_ATOMS: atom_id res chain seq x y z
N MET A 1 26.96 -27.37 11.44
CA MET A 1 26.55 -26.03 10.93
C MET A 1 27.11 -25.67 9.55
N LYS A 2 28.43 -25.70 9.27
CA LYS A 2 29.00 -25.28 7.96
C LYS A 2 28.57 -26.10 6.72
N LYS A 3 28.07 -27.32 6.92
CA LYS A 3 27.66 -28.24 5.84
C LYS A 3 26.32 -27.83 5.20
N GLN A 4 25.34 -27.45 6.01
CA GLN A 4 24.03 -26.99 5.56
C GLN A 4 24.09 -25.68 4.74
N TRP A 5 24.97 -24.74 5.12
CA TRP A 5 25.13 -23.49 4.37
C TRP A 5 25.74 -23.69 2.98
N ARG A 6 26.62 -24.68 2.83
CA ARG A 6 27.17 -25.04 1.51
C ARG A 6 26.10 -25.68 0.63
N GLU A 7 25.28 -26.56 1.19
CA GLU A 7 24.16 -27.19 0.46
C GLU A 7 23.10 -26.17 0.01
N LEU A 8 22.75 -25.22 0.87
CA LEU A 8 21.80 -24.15 0.52
C LEU A 8 22.38 -23.16 -0.50
N SER A 9 23.69 -22.89 -0.47
CA SER A 9 24.36 -22.06 -1.47
C SER A 9 24.37 -22.75 -2.84
N ILE A 10 24.64 -24.05 -2.86
CA ILE A 10 24.64 -24.87 -4.07
C ILE A 10 23.22 -24.96 -4.64
N LEU A 11 22.20 -25.16 -3.81
CA LEU A 11 20.79 -25.17 -4.23
C LEU A 11 20.36 -23.82 -4.82
N LYS A 12 20.76 -22.70 -4.21
CA LYS A 12 20.49 -21.36 -4.76
C LYS A 12 21.21 -21.11 -6.07
N GLN A 13 22.48 -21.49 -6.19
CA GLN A 13 23.23 -21.38 -7.45
C GLN A 13 22.64 -22.26 -8.55
N ASN A 14 22.27 -23.50 -8.24
CA ASN A 14 21.63 -24.40 -9.20
C ASN A 14 20.26 -23.89 -9.64
N PHE A 15 19.47 -23.33 -8.73
CA PHE A 15 18.18 -22.72 -9.08
C PHE A 15 18.35 -21.50 -10.01
N LEU A 16 19.34 -20.64 -9.74
CA LEU A 16 19.64 -19.48 -10.60
C LEU A 16 20.20 -19.89 -11.96
N ILE A 17 21.04 -20.93 -12.01
CA ILE A 17 21.54 -21.50 -13.27
C ILE A 17 20.39 -22.09 -14.08
N GLN A 18 19.46 -22.80 -13.43
CA GLN A 18 18.27 -23.38 -14.07
C GLN A 18 17.40 -22.28 -14.71
N ILE A 19 17.12 -21.18 -13.99
CA ILE A 19 16.31 -20.06 -14.52
C ILE A 19 16.98 -19.42 -15.75
N ARG A 20 18.31 -19.23 -15.71
CA ARG A 20 19.05 -18.63 -16.82
C ARG A 20 19.02 -19.50 -18.09
N GLN A 21 19.08 -20.83 -17.93
CA GLN A 21 19.03 -21.77 -19.06
C GLN A 21 17.64 -21.80 -19.74
N LEU A 22 16.56 -21.54 -18.99
CA LEU A 22 15.20 -21.46 -19.54
C LEU A 22 14.96 -20.19 -20.39
N SER A 23 15.81 -19.17 -20.26
CA SER A 23 15.64 -17.87 -20.93
C SER A 23 16.16 -17.82 -22.38
N THR A 24 17.12 -18.67 -22.77
CA THR A 24 17.89 -18.42 -24.00
C THR A 24 17.59 -19.36 -25.17
N ASN A 25 17.05 -20.56 -24.95
CA ASN A 25 17.04 -21.61 -26.00
C ASN A 25 15.69 -22.28 -26.29
N HIS A 26 14.57 -21.83 -25.72
CA HIS A 26 13.26 -22.45 -25.94
C HIS A 26 12.25 -21.45 -26.54
N PRO A 27 11.48 -21.79 -27.59
CA PRO A 27 10.32 -20.99 -27.98
C PRO A 27 9.41 -20.78 -26.76
N LYS A 28 9.15 -19.51 -26.44
CA LYS A 28 8.43 -19.04 -25.23
C LYS A 28 7.08 -19.75 -25.01
N ASN A 29 6.51 -20.30 -26.07
CA ASN A 29 5.18 -20.90 -26.15
C ASN A 29 5.05 -22.22 -25.34
N HIS A 30 6.14 -22.94 -25.08
CA HIS A 30 6.11 -24.21 -24.34
C HIS A 30 5.97 -24.02 -22.80
N PHE A 31 6.24 -22.81 -22.29
CA PHE A 31 6.03 -22.52 -20.86
C PHE A 31 4.56 -22.24 -20.53
N LEU A 32 3.78 -21.81 -21.52
CA LEU A 32 2.36 -21.48 -21.39
C LEU A 32 1.44 -22.69 -21.53
N THR A 33 1.96 -23.84 -21.95
CA THR A 33 1.20 -25.11 -22.11
C THR A 33 1.15 -25.94 -20.84
N LYS A 34 2.02 -25.66 -19.85
CA LYS A 34 1.94 -26.28 -18.52
C LYS A 34 0.84 -25.58 -17.72
N PRO A 35 0.00 -26.31 -16.96
CA PRO A 35 -0.95 -25.67 -16.06
C PRO A 35 -0.17 -24.90 -15.00
N ASN A 36 -0.12 -23.58 -15.13
CA ASN A 36 0.33 -22.69 -14.07
C ASN A 36 -0.90 -22.23 -13.29
N TRP A 37 -0.73 -22.02 -11.99
CA TRP A 37 -1.78 -21.40 -11.19
C TRP A 37 -2.02 -19.99 -11.74
N SER A 38 -3.17 -19.77 -12.37
CA SER A 38 -3.62 -18.41 -12.66
C SER A 38 -3.85 -17.71 -11.33
N VAL A 39 -3.39 -16.45 -11.23
CA VAL A 39 -3.58 -15.61 -10.03
C VAL A 39 -5.07 -15.55 -9.62
N LYS A 40 -5.99 -15.68 -10.59
CA LYS A 40 -7.43 -15.74 -10.33
C LYS A 40 -7.87 -16.96 -9.51
N PHE A 41 -7.14 -18.08 -9.57
CA PHE A 41 -7.41 -19.26 -8.73
C PHE A 41 -6.94 -19.09 -7.28
N LEU A 42 -5.95 -18.21 -7.07
CA LEU A 42 -5.47 -17.88 -5.72
C LEU A 42 -6.38 -16.86 -5.03
N LEU A 43 -7.21 -16.16 -5.81
CA LEU A 43 -8.22 -15.28 -5.25
C LEU A 43 -9.40 -16.12 -4.73
N PRO A 44 -9.89 -15.85 -3.52
CA PRO A 44 -11.07 -16.51 -3.00
C PRO A 44 -12.27 -16.19 -3.89
N SER A 45 -13.14 -17.16 -4.12
CA SER A 45 -14.38 -16.95 -4.86
C SER A 45 -15.18 -15.84 -4.18
N THR A 46 -15.42 -14.75 -4.91
CA THR A 46 -16.02 -13.46 -4.51
C THR A 46 -17.42 -13.57 -3.85
N THR A 47 -17.93 -14.78 -3.60
CA THR A 47 -19.34 -15.05 -3.30
C THR A 47 -19.65 -15.49 -1.88
N ALA A 48 -18.71 -15.50 -0.92
CA ALA A 48 -18.95 -16.25 0.34
C ALA A 48 -18.55 -15.60 1.68
N SER A 49 -18.26 -14.30 1.76
CA SER A 49 -18.16 -13.62 3.07
C SER A 49 -19.12 -12.45 3.15
N ASN A 50 -20.31 -12.74 3.70
CA ASN A 50 -21.32 -11.75 4.11
C ASN A 50 -20.94 -11.02 5.41
N ASP A 51 -19.66 -11.04 5.79
CA ASP A 51 -19.19 -10.35 6.98
C ASP A 51 -19.18 -8.86 6.71
N ILE A 52 -20.20 -8.17 7.22
CA ILE A 52 -20.24 -6.72 7.23
C ILE A 52 -19.19 -6.26 8.25
N ILE A 53 -18.03 -5.84 7.75
CA ILE A 53 -16.92 -5.37 8.57
C ILE A 53 -17.15 -3.92 9.01
N ILE A 54 -17.79 -3.13 8.15
CA ILE A 54 -18.00 -1.70 8.35
C ILE A 54 -19.49 -1.38 8.42
N ASP A 55 -19.88 -0.78 9.54
CA ASP A 55 -21.18 -0.16 9.78
C ASP A 55 -21.18 1.34 9.39
N ASP A 56 -22.36 1.92 9.25
CA ASP A 56 -22.57 3.34 8.91
C ASP A 56 -21.86 4.29 9.88
N LYS A 57 -21.84 3.95 11.18
CA LYS A 57 -21.12 4.74 12.18
C LYS A 57 -19.61 4.70 11.92
N ALA A 58 -19.06 3.54 11.58
CA ALA A 58 -17.65 3.39 11.25
C ALA A 58 -17.29 4.14 9.95
N LEU A 59 -18.17 4.13 8.95
CA LEU A 59 -18.00 4.94 7.75
C LEU A 59 -17.94 6.44 8.08
N SER A 60 -18.90 6.95 8.87
CA SER A 60 -18.91 8.36 9.27
C SER A 60 -17.64 8.76 10.03
N HIS A 61 -17.13 7.86 10.87
CA HIS A 61 -15.89 8.05 11.61
C HIS A 61 -14.69 8.10 10.66
N LEU A 62 -14.62 7.18 9.68
CA LEU A 62 -13.55 7.14 8.69
C LEU A 62 -13.53 8.41 7.83
N LEU A 63 -14.69 8.87 7.36
CA LEU A 63 -14.80 10.11 6.58
C LEU A 63 -14.30 11.32 7.37
N ARG A 64 -14.57 11.35 8.68
CA ARG A 64 -14.04 12.40 9.55
C ARG A 64 -12.51 12.33 9.68
N LEU A 65 -11.94 11.14 9.81
CA LEU A 65 -10.48 10.96 9.89
C LEU A 65 -9.78 11.33 8.59
N SER A 66 -10.39 10.99 7.45
CA SER A 66 -9.88 11.36 6.12
C SER A 66 -10.21 12.80 5.73
N SER A 67 -10.89 13.55 6.59
CA SER A 67 -11.35 14.93 6.33
C SER A 67 -12.18 15.05 5.06
N LEU A 68 -12.97 14.02 4.73
CA LEU A 68 -13.87 14.00 3.58
C LEU A 68 -15.30 14.38 3.99
N ARG A 69 -16.04 14.94 3.03
CA ARG A 69 -17.47 15.26 3.23
C ARG A 69 -18.33 14.00 3.12
N MET A 70 -19.44 13.99 3.86
CA MET A 70 -20.43 12.93 3.77
C MET A 70 -21.08 12.94 2.37
N PRO A 71 -21.30 11.79 1.72
CA PRO A 71 -22.09 11.73 0.50
C PRO A 71 -23.51 12.24 0.75
N SER A 72 -24.03 13.05 -0.17
CA SER A 72 -25.38 13.63 -0.08
C SER A 72 -26.49 12.63 -0.36
N ASP A 73 -26.17 11.51 -1.01
CA ASP A 73 -27.12 10.49 -1.45
C ASP A 73 -26.90 9.15 -0.73
N ASP A 74 -28.00 8.51 -0.31
CA ASP A 74 -27.99 7.23 0.40
C ASP A 74 -27.56 6.08 -0.51
N ALA A 75 -27.89 6.13 -1.81
CA ALA A 75 -27.44 5.10 -2.74
C ALA A 75 -25.92 5.15 -2.95
N ALA A 76 -25.34 6.36 -3.06
CA ALA A 76 -23.89 6.54 -3.09
C ALA A 76 -23.21 6.03 -1.81
N LYS A 77 -23.79 6.30 -0.63
CA LYS A 77 -23.30 5.80 0.65
C LYS A 77 -23.28 4.27 0.70
N LYS A 78 -24.37 3.61 0.31
CA LYS A 78 -24.47 2.13 0.29
C LYS A 78 -23.44 1.49 -0.65
N ARG A 79 -23.21 2.09 -1.82
CA ARG A 79 -22.16 1.65 -2.74
C ARG A 79 -20.78 1.75 -2.09
N LEU A 80 -20.48 2.87 -1.45
CA LEU A 80 -19.21 3.08 -0.76
C LEU A 80 -18.99 2.06 0.37
N VAL A 81 -20.02 1.76 1.17
CA VAL A 81 -19.95 0.71 2.20
C VAL A 81 -19.67 -0.66 1.57
N SER A 82 -20.36 -0.99 0.48
CA SER A 82 -20.16 -2.24 -0.26
C SER A 82 -18.73 -2.37 -0.78
N ASP A 83 -18.19 -1.30 -1.38
CA ASP A 83 -16.84 -1.28 -1.93
C ASP A 83 -15.78 -1.46 -0.85
N ILE A 84 -15.91 -0.75 0.28
CA ILE A 84 -14.93 -0.87 1.36
C ILE A 84 -15.00 -2.25 2.00
N ASN A 85 -16.20 -2.81 2.24
CA ASN A 85 -16.33 -4.17 2.75
C ASN A 85 -15.69 -5.20 1.80
N THR A 86 -15.83 -5.00 0.48
CA THR A 86 -15.18 -5.86 -0.52
C THR A 86 -13.65 -5.78 -0.43
N LEU A 87 -13.09 -4.57 -0.28
CA LEU A 87 -11.65 -4.38 -0.10
C LEU A 87 -11.13 -4.96 1.22
N CYS A 88 -11.87 -4.79 2.32
CA CYS A 88 -11.49 -5.35 3.61
C CYS A 88 -11.51 -6.88 3.60
N ASN A 89 -12.52 -7.49 2.98
CA ASN A 89 -12.56 -8.94 2.78
C ASN A 89 -11.37 -9.42 1.95
N PHE A 90 -11.02 -8.71 0.87
CA PHE A 90 -9.83 -9.04 0.08
C PHE A 90 -8.53 -9.03 0.92
N VAL A 91 -8.34 -8.01 1.77
CA VAL A 91 -7.14 -7.89 2.63
C VAL A 91 -7.10 -8.93 3.74
N LYS A 92 -8.25 -9.38 4.28
CA LYS A 92 -8.30 -10.41 5.33
C LYS A 92 -7.58 -11.69 4.96
N HIS A 93 -7.59 -12.09 3.68
CA HIS A 93 -6.91 -13.30 3.23
C HIS A 93 -5.38 -13.25 3.40
N ILE A 94 -4.79 -12.04 3.50
CA ILE A 94 -3.37 -11.90 3.82
C ILE A 94 -3.07 -12.39 5.25
N GLN A 95 -4.05 -12.31 6.16
CA GLN A 95 -3.90 -12.74 7.56
C GLN A 95 -3.87 -14.26 7.73
N GLU A 96 -4.27 -15.03 6.71
CA GLU A 96 -4.21 -16.50 6.73
C GLU A 96 -2.76 -17.02 6.59
N VAL A 97 -1.82 -16.15 6.19
CA VAL A 97 -0.41 -16.51 6.02
C VAL A 97 0.29 -16.50 7.37
N ASP A 98 0.96 -17.60 7.72
CA ASP A 98 1.80 -17.69 8.92
C ASP A 98 2.99 -16.72 8.84
N VAL A 99 3.09 -15.84 9.84
CA VAL A 99 4.12 -14.82 9.99
C VAL A 99 4.78 -14.83 11.38
N GLU A 100 4.64 -15.90 12.17
CA GLU A 100 5.09 -15.95 13.58
C GLU A 100 6.57 -15.57 13.79
N ASN A 101 7.44 -15.84 12.82
CA ASN A 101 8.89 -15.67 12.93
C ASN A 101 9.49 -14.63 11.97
N VAL A 102 8.68 -13.70 11.46
CA VAL A 102 9.12 -12.69 10.47
C VAL A 102 9.05 -11.28 11.06
N GLU A 103 10.14 -10.53 11.00
CA GLU A 103 10.13 -9.10 11.36
C GLU A 103 9.40 -8.26 10.29
N PRO A 104 8.53 -7.30 10.67
CA PRO A 104 7.87 -6.42 9.72
C PRO A 104 8.86 -5.58 8.91
N LEU A 105 8.75 -5.64 7.58
CA LEU A 105 9.55 -4.83 6.67
C LEU A 105 9.04 -3.38 6.67
N ARG A 106 9.86 -2.44 7.19
CA ARG A 106 9.52 -1.01 7.25
C ARG A 106 9.95 -0.19 6.03
N SER A 107 11.07 -0.58 5.41
CA SER A 107 11.64 0.08 4.24
C SER A 107 12.32 -0.97 3.37
N ILE A 108 12.28 -0.77 2.05
CA ILE A 108 13.02 -1.60 1.09
C ILE A 108 14.52 -1.43 1.31
N TRP A 109 14.94 -0.23 1.70
CA TRP A 109 16.33 0.06 2.01
C TRP A 109 16.71 -0.58 3.34
N PRO A 110 17.82 -1.32 3.38
CA PRO A 110 18.27 -1.94 4.61
C PRO A 110 18.55 -0.85 5.65
N ARG A 111 18.29 -1.15 6.92
CA ARG A 111 18.39 -0.20 8.05
C ARG A 111 19.78 0.44 8.19
N ASN A 112 20.81 -0.19 7.63
CA ASN A 112 22.19 0.30 7.60
C ASN A 112 22.50 1.25 6.43
N THR A 113 21.54 1.46 5.53
CA THR A 113 21.61 2.57 4.57
C THR A 113 21.48 3.82 5.42
N SER A 114 22.63 4.39 5.73
CA SER A 114 22.78 5.49 6.68
C SER A 114 21.70 6.53 6.45
N LEU A 115 20.82 6.71 7.43
CA LEU A 115 19.92 7.85 7.49
C LEU A 115 20.83 9.08 7.51
N MET A 116 21.03 9.69 6.34
CA MET A 116 21.91 10.84 6.20
C MET A 116 21.33 11.94 7.07
N THR A 117 22.08 12.33 8.10
CA THR A 117 21.75 13.51 8.88
C THR A 117 21.85 14.72 7.96
N ARG A 118 20.84 15.59 8.00
CA ARG A 118 20.94 16.89 7.36
C ARG A 118 21.99 17.71 8.12
N GLU A 119 22.93 18.32 7.41
CA GLU A 119 23.87 19.28 8.00
C GLU A 119 23.10 20.50 8.54
N ASP A 120 23.53 20.98 9.70
CA ASP A 120 22.93 22.15 10.34
C ASP A 120 23.52 23.43 9.74
N ILE A 121 23.03 23.78 8.55
CA ILE A 121 23.44 24.94 7.78
C ILE A 121 22.23 25.85 7.62
N GLU A 122 22.38 27.10 8.04
CA GLU A 122 21.38 28.15 7.81
C GLU A 122 21.16 28.34 6.31
N LYS A 123 19.90 28.27 5.88
CA LYS A 123 19.48 28.56 4.52
C LYS A 123 18.69 29.86 4.52
N GLU A 124 18.77 30.59 3.42
CA GLU A 124 18.02 31.82 3.23
C GLU A 124 16.52 31.55 3.33
N ASP A 125 15.84 32.31 4.18
CA ASP A 125 14.40 32.24 4.33
C ASP A 125 13.71 32.88 3.12
N ILE A 126 12.76 32.14 2.53
CA ILE A 126 11.89 32.68 1.49
C ILE A 126 10.96 33.75 2.06
N SER A 127 10.67 34.79 1.27
CA SER A 127 9.79 35.87 1.74
C SER A 127 8.39 35.34 2.00
N GLY A 128 7.78 35.75 3.12
CA GLY A 128 6.42 35.35 3.48
C GLY A 128 5.38 35.70 2.41
N GLU A 129 5.64 36.70 1.58
CA GLU A 129 4.77 37.10 0.46
C GLU A 129 4.86 36.11 -0.72
N GLU A 130 6.02 35.50 -0.95
CA GLU A 130 6.22 34.50 -2.00
C GLU A 130 5.46 33.20 -1.71
N LEU A 131 5.39 32.83 -0.42
CA LEU A 131 4.61 31.68 0.04
C LEU A 131 3.12 31.80 -0.29
N LEU A 132 2.59 33.02 -0.32
CA LEU A 132 1.17 33.29 -0.49
C LEU A 132 0.73 33.32 -1.97
N LYS A 133 1.66 33.24 -2.93
CA LYS A 133 1.35 33.35 -4.36
C LYS A 133 0.39 32.27 -4.88
N CYS A 134 0.43 31.08 -4.28
CA CYS A 134 -0.41 29.94 -4.66
C CYS A 134 -1.69 29.80 -3.81
N ALA A 135 -1.92 30.69 -2.85
CA ALA A 135 -3.04 30.61 -1.93
C ALA A 135 -4.32 31.18 -2.56
N GLU A 136 -5.43 30.45 -2.44
CA GLU A 136 -6.73 30.89 -2.97
C GLU A 136 -7.33 32.05 -2.17
N LYS A 137 -7.18 32.02 -0.84
CA LYS A 137 -7.67 33.06 0.07
C LYS A 137 -6.55 33.56 0.97
N THR A 138 -6.29 34.85 0.90
CA THR A 138 -5.29 35.53 1.73
C THR A 138 -5.91 36.76 2.37
N HIS A 139 -5.45 37.10 3.57
CA HIS A 139 -5.79 38.35 4.23
C HIS A 139 -4.51 38.96 4.79
N GLY A 140 -4.05 40.03 4.14
CA GLY A 140 -2.74 40.61 4.42
C GLY A 140 -1.64 39.58 4.22
N LYS A 141 -0.95 39.21 5.30
CA LYS A 141 0.19 38.28 5.32
C LYS A 141 -0.17 36.87 5.81
N PHE A 142 -1.46 36.53 5.89
CA PHE A 142 -1.93 35.27 6.47
C PHE A 142 -2.84 34.48 5.52
N TYR A 143 -2.83 33.15 5.68
CA TYR A 143 -3.82 32.25 5.07
C TYR A 143 -5.15 32.39 5.80
N VAL A 144 -6.24 32.44 5.04
CA VAL A 144 -7.59 32.51 5.59
C VAL A 144 -8.22 31.14 5.52
N VAL A 145 -8.66 30.63 6.65
CA VAL A 145 -9.43 29.37 6.75
C VAL A 145 -10.81 29.71 7.27
N ASP A 146 -11.84 29.31 6.53
CA ASP A 146 -13.22 29.49 6.96
C ASP A 146 -13.49 28.61 8.19
N ASN A 147 -13.94 29.22 9.29
CA ASN A 147 -14.30 28.48 10.48
C ASN A 147 -15.77 28.01 10.37
N PRO A 148 -16.05 26.70 10.41
CA PRO A 148 -17.41 26.19 10.30
C PRO A 148 -18.32 26.54 11.49
N LYS A 149 -17.79 27.08 12.60
CA LYS A 149 -18.58 27.41 13.80
C LYS A 149 -19.15 28.82 13.83
N THR A 150 -18.80 29.68 12.88
CA THR A 150 -19.16 31.12 12.88
C THR A 150 -20.16 31.51 11.79
N SER A 151 -20.78 30.53 11.13
CA SER A 151 -21.85 30.72 10.13
C SER A 151 -23.17 30.16 10.61
#